data_AF-A0AAE1F1N0-F1
#
_entry.id   AF-A0AAE1F1N0-F1
#
_cell.length_a   1.000
_cell.length_b   1.000
_cell.length_c   1.000
_cell.angle_alpha   90.00
_cell.angle_beta   90.00
_cell.angle_gamma   90.00
#
_symmetry.space_group_name_H-M   'P 1'
#
loop_
_entity.id
_entity.type
_entity.pdbx_description
1 polymer ?
#
loop_
_entity_poly.entity_id
_entity_poly.type
_entity_poly.pdbx_seq_one_letter_code
_entity_poly.pdbx_strand_id
1 'polypeptide(L)'
;MTNTTSIWLDLASFLGHAFENTRAVVTWSSLPWILGWVTLTVMGPVVAVKVVYRTLQTLMSWAFSSDSGLRGKIVLVTGASSGVGEAVAHALYRRGARLILASRNTQKLNDLKEALLKTYKVEEVHVPTVVKLDLEDINSIPGVVTGLLTSHGHIDILINNAGMSYRGAAIDTDVSVDIRLMVVNYFGHVALTKALLPSMVKRKSGHILAVSSVQGKLALPFRSCYSASKHALQGFYDSLRAEVADSKILVSVVSPGYISTNLSLNAVTQDGSTYGITDKAIAEGMKPETVAESIVNCLLSGQEDMVLAPAVHQLVIILHTLTPTLISRYMKHRANQNRKDMTAVDKEK
;
A
#
# COMPACT_ATOMS: atom_id res chain seq x y z
N MET A 1 4.52 -19.43 12.82
CA MET A 1 4.76 -18.66 14.06
C MET A 1 6.25 -18.69 14.36
N THR A 2 6.99 -17.82 13.68
CA THR A 2 8.39 -17.36 13.81
C THR A 2 8.48 -16.39 12.61
N ASN A 3 8.94 -15.14 12.64
CA ASN A 3 10.04 -14.59 13.41
C ASN A 3 9.87 -13.05 13.58
N THR A 4 8.83 -12.59 14.28
CA THR A 4 8.80 -11.22 14.82
C THR A 4 9.91 -11.00 15.87
N THR A 5 10.39 -12.10 16.45
CA THR A 5 11.53 -12.21 17.35
C THR A 5 12.88 -11.89 16.70
N SER A 6 13.12 -12.22 15.42
CA SER A 6 14.44 -11.97 14.81
C SER A 6 14.72 -10.48 14.59
N ILE A 7 13.71 -9.70 14.19
CA ILE A 7 13.87 -8.25 13.98
C ILE A 7 14.23 -7.55 15.30
N TRP A 8 13.65 -8.01 16.42
CA TRP A 8 13.96 -7.47 17.75
C TRP A 8 15.32 -7.92 18.27
N LEU A 9 15.70 -9.19 18.07
CA LEU A 9 17.01 -9.69 18.47
C LEU A 9 18.14 -9.03 17.66
N ASP A 10 17.92 -8.80 16.36
CA ASP A 10 18.88 -8.13 15.48
C ASP A 10 18.96 -6.62 15.75
N LEU A 11 17.83 -5.95 15.99
CA LEU A 11 17.82 -4.53 16.36
C LEU A 11 18.40 -4.30 17.75
N ALA A 12 18.09 -5.17 18.72
CA ALA A 12 18.61 -5.10 20.08
C ALA A 12 20.12 -5.38 20.12
N SER A 13 20.61 -6.38 19.38
CA SER A 13 22.05 -6.65 19.28
C SER A 13 22.81 -5.52 18.57
N PHE A 14 22.24 -4.94 17.51
CA PHE A 14 22.81 -3.79 16.82
C PHE A 14 22.87 -2.54 17.71
N LEU A 15 21.78 -2.27 18.46
CA LEU A 15 21.76 -1.17 19.44
C LEU A 15 22.78 -1.40 20.55
N GLY A 16 22.91 -2.63 21.06
CA GLY A 16 23.90 -2.98 22.08
C GLY A 16 25.34 -2.58 21.71
N HIS A 17 25.78 -2.88 20.49
CA HIS A 17 27.12 -2.52 20.02
C HIS A 17 27.30 -1.03 19.69
N ALA A 18 26.24 -0.30 19.34
CA ALA A 18 26.33 1.12 19.00
C ALA A 18 26.55 2.03 20.23
N PHE A 19 26.25 1.54 21.44
CA PHE A 19 26.29 2.30 22.69
C PHE A 19 27.58 2.12 23.52
N GLU A 20 28.48 1.19 23.16
CA GLU A 20 29.73 0.94 23.91
C GLU A 20 30.76 2.08 23.86
N ASN A 21 30.57 3.11 23.02
CA ASN A 21 31.65 4.04 22.65
C ASN A 21 31.57 5.49 23.18
N THR A 22 30.76 5.81 24.20
CA THR A 22 30.63 7.19 24.70
C THR A 22 30.63 7.30 26.24
N ARG A 23 31.79 7.16 26.89
CA ARG A 23 31.90 7.37 28.36
C ARG A 23 31.79 8.86 28.74
N ALA A 24 30.66 9.23 29.35
CA ALA A 24 30.52 10.40 30.22
C ALA A 24 29.52 10.10 31.35
N VAL A 25 29.69 10.81 32.47
CA VAL A 25 29.21 10.52 33.83
C VAL A 25 27.68 10.51 33.96
N VAL A 26 27.08 9.37 33.64
CA VAL A 26 25.88 8.80 34.26
C VAL A 26 26.27 7.34 34.51
N THR A 27 26.01 6.78 35.69
CA THR A 27 26.27 5.34 35.89
C THR A 27 25.47 4.58 34.83
N TRP A 28 26.17 3.96 33.88
CA TRP A 28 25.56 3.31 32.71
C TRP A 28 24.46 2.29 33.06
N SER A 29 24.47 1.78 34.29
CA SER A 29 23.42 0.93 34.84
C SER A 29 22.07 1.63 35.02
N SER A 30 22.03 2.96 35.19
CA SER A 30 20.82 3.76 35.45
C SER A 30 20.26 4.45 34.21
N LEU A 31 21.07 4.65 33.17
CA LEU A 31 20.67 5.29 31.91
C LEU A 31 19.49 4.57 31.21
N PRO A 32 19.43 3.21 31.14
CA PRO A 32 18.30 2.50 30.57
C PRO A 32 17.01 2.70 31.36
N TRP A 33 17.12 2.82 32.68
CA TRP A 33 15.97 3.07 33.55
C TRP A 33 15.45 4.50 33.39
N ILE A 34 16.35 5.50 33.33
CA ILE A 34 15.97 6.91 33.12
C ILE A 34 15.35 7.10 31.73
N LEU A 35 15.98 6.56 30.67
CA LEU A 35 15.42 6.58 29.32
C LEU A 35 14.10 5.80 29.24
N GLY A 36 14.00 4.65 29.93
CA GLY A 36 12.78 3.87 30.04
C GLY A 36 11.64 4.66 30.70
N TRP A 37 11.92 5.35 31.79
CA TRP A 37 10.94 6.20 32.47
C TRP A 37 10.53 7.40 31.60
N VAL A 38 11.47 8.16 31.05
CA VAL A 38 11.15 9.32 30.21
C VAL A 38 10.36 8.89 28.97
N THR A 39 10.76 7.79 28.30
CA THR A 39 10.03 7.26 27.14
C THR A 39 8.64 6.74 27.54
N LEU A 40 8.50 6.01 28.65
CA LEU A 40 7.20 5.53 29.12
C LEU A 40 6.27 6.70 29.52
N THR A 41 6.81 7.74 30.15
CA THR A 41 6.02 8.87 30.65
C THR A 41 5.56 9.79 29.52
N VAL A 42 6.36 9.95 28.45
CA VAL A 42 6.01 10.80 27.30
C VAL A 42 5.30 10.01 26.20
N MET A 43 5.80 8.82 25.83
CA MET A 43 5.22 8.00 24.76
C MET A 43 4.05 7.16 25.26
N GLY A 44 4.02 6.76 26.53
CA GLY A 44 2.94 5.94 27.10
C GLY A 44 1.57 6.62 26.94
N PRO A 45 1.39 7.89 27.33
CA PRO A 45 0.14 8.62 27.12
C PRO A 45 -0.20 8.79 25.63
N VAL A 46 0.77 9.10 24.77
CA VAL A 46 0.54 9.28 23.32
C VAL A 46 0.10 7.96 22.66
N VAL A 47 0.77 6.86 23.00
CA VAL A 47 0.43 5.52 22.52
C VAL A 47 -0.92 5.09 23.09
N ALA A 48 -1.18 5.31 24.38
CA ALA A 48 -2.46 4.99 25.00
C ALA A 48 -3.62 5.75 24.36
N VAL A 49 -3.48 7.07 24.15
CA VAL A 49 -4.49 7.89 23.44
C VAL A 49 -4.68 7.39 22.02
N LYS A 50 -3.61 7.06 21.29
CA LYS A 50 -3.72 6.55 19.92
C LYS A 50 -4.36 5.15 19.86
N VAL A 51 -4.06 4.29 20.82
CA VAL A 51 -4.69 2.97 20.96
C VAL A 51 -6.17 3.14 21.28
N VAL A 52 -6.51 3.91 22.32
CA VAL A 52 -7.90 4.19 22.69
C VAL A 52 -8.67 4.83 21.53
N TYR A 53 -8.09 5.82 20.85
CA TYR A 53 -8.68 6.45 19.68
C TYR A 53 -8.91 5.46 18.53
N ARG A 54 -7.91 4.62 18.18
CA ARG A 54 -8.09 3.59 17.13
C ARG A 54 -9.08 2.52 17.54
N THR A 55 -9.10 2.10 18.80
CA THR A 55 -10.05 1.11 19.32
C THR A 55 -11.46 1.68 19.28
N LEU A 56 -11.66 2.92 19.73
CA LEU A 56 -12.93 3.63 19.62
C LEU A 56 -13.35 3.83 18.16
N GLN A 57 -12.45 4.25 17.28
CA GLN A 57 -12.75 4.42 15.86
C GLN A 57 -13.11 3.08 15.20
N THR A 58 -12.42 2.00 15.56
CA THR A 58 -12.73 0.65 15.07
C THR A 58 -14.09 0.19 15.59
N LEU A 59 -14.37 0.36 16.88
CA LEU A 59 -15.66 0.02 17.49
C LEU A 59 -16.80 0.85 16.91
N MET A 60 -16.59 2.16 16.72
CA MET A 60 -17.57 3.04 16.07
C MET A 60 -17.75 2.67 14.61
N SER A 61 -16.68 2.37 13.88
CA SER A 61 -16.80 1.87 12.51
C SER A 61 -17.55 0.54 12.49
N TRP A 62 -17.38 -0.35 13.46
CA TRP A 62 -18.09 -1.62 13.50
C TRP A 62 -19.57 -1.46 13.91
N ALA A 63 -19.86 -0.54 14.83
CA ALA A 63 -21.21 -0.21 15.29
C ALA A 63 -22.02 0.61 14.27
N PHE A 64 -21.36 1.40 13.42
CA PHE A 64 -22.01 2.31 12.47
C PHE A 64 -21.68 2.04 11.00
N SER A 65 -20.84 1.05 10.67
CA SER A 65 -20.66 0.59 9.28
C SER A 65 -21.90 -0.20 8.88
N SER A 66 -22.88 0.53 8.40
CA SER A 66 -23.87 -0.04 7.51
C SER A 66 -23.21 -0.27 6.16
N ASP A 67 -23.24 -1.52 5.69
CA ASP A 67 -22.83 -1.90 4.32
C ASP A 67 -23.55 -1.07 3.23
N SER A 68 -24.63 -0.37 3.60
CA SER A 68 -25.38 0.55 2.73
C SER A 68 -24.55 1.69 2.14
N GLY A 69 -23.44 2.09 2.76
CA GLY A 69 -22.62 3.21 2.28
C GLY A 69 -22.01 3.01 0.88
N LEU A 70 -21.82 1.75 0.46
CA LEU A 70 -21.23 1.38 -0.84
C LEU A 70 -22.25 0.89 -1.86
N ARG A 71 -23.48 0.61 -1.43
CA ARG A 71 -24.53 0.11 -2.32
C ARG A 71 -24.83 1.11 -3.43
N GLY A 72 -24.84 0.63 -4.67
CA GLY A 72 -25.12 1.44 -5.86
C GLY A 72 -24.00 2.41 -6.27
N LYS A 73 -22.92 2.54 -5.48
CA LYS A 73 -21.77 3.40 -5.82
C LYS A 73 -21.03 2.85 -7.02
N ILE A 74 -20.64 3.73 -7.95
CA ILE A 74 -19.87 3.36 -9.14
C ILE A 74 -18.38 3.38 -8.78
N VAL A 75 -17.75 2.21 -8.74
CA VAL A 75 -16.38 2.02 -8.28
C VAL A 75 -15.48 1.52 -9.41
N LEU A 76 -14.48 2.32 -9.77
CA LEU A 76 -13.42 1.93 -10.70
C LEU A 76 -12.24 1.33 -9.94
N VAL A 77 -11.95 0.05 -10.18
CA VAL A 77 -10.83 -0.67 -9.56
C VAL A 77 -9.76 -0.98 -10.61
N THR A 78 -8.59 -0.35 -10.47
CA THR A 78 -7.43 -0.64 -11.32
C THR A 78 -6.63 -1.84 -10.80
N GLY A 79 -6.07 -2.64 -11.71
CA GLY A 79 -5.34 -3.85 -11.34
C GLY A 79 -6.25 -4.93 -10.77
N ALA A 80 -7.52 -4.95 -11.20
CA ALA A 80 -8.53 -5.87 -10.69
C ALA A 80 -8.31 -7.34 -11.12
N SER A 81 -7.41 -7.61 -12.06
CA SER A 81 -7.18 -8.95 -12.63
C SER A 81 -6.44 -9.93 -11.72
N SER A 82 -5.95 -9.48 -10.55
CA SER A 82 -5.25 -10.35 -9.59
C SER A 82 -5.08 -9.71 -8.22
N GLY A 83 -4.78 -10.55 -7.22
CA GLY A 83 -4.24 -10.13 -5.91
C GLY A 83 -5.20 -9.22 -5.14
N VAL A 84 -4.70 -8.09 -4.64
CA VAL A 84 -5.50 -7.15 -3.83
C VAL A 84 -6.64 -6.55 -4.65
N GLY A 85 -6.44 -6.22 -5.92
CA GLY A 85 -7.47 -5.62 -6.75
C GLY A 85 -8.65 -6.56 -6.99
N GLU A 86 -8.36 -7.84 -7.23
CA GLU A 86 -9.35 -8.91 -7.34
C GLU A 86 -10.12 -9.08 -6.02
N ALA A 87 -9.41 -9.18 -4.90
CA ALA A 87 -10.04 -9.31 -3.58
C ALA A 87 -10.92 -8.10 -3.22
N VAL A 88 -10.50 -6.88 -3.59
CA VAL A 88 -11.30 -5.65 -3.45
C VAL A 88 -12.55 -5.72 -4.31
N ALA A 89 -12.47 -6.23 -5.54
CA ALA A 89 -13.65 -6.41 -6.39
C ALA A 89 -14.66 -7.37 -5.75
N HIS A 90 -14.20 -8.51 -5.21
CA HIS A 90 -15.06 -9.44 -4.44
C HIS A 90 -15.72 -8.74 -3.23
N ALA A 91 -14.93 -7.99 -2.46
CA ALA A 91 -15.39 -7.30 -1.26
C ALA A 91 -16.40 -6.18 -1.55
N LEU A 92 -16.26 -5.47 -2.66
CA LEU A 92 -17.19 -4.41 -3.07
C LEU A 92 -18.44 -4.96 -3.74
N TYR A 93 -18.30 -5.97 -4.61
CA TYR A 93 -19.42 -6.54 -5.35
C TYR A 93 -20.46 -7.13 -4.41
N ARG A 94 -20.02 -7.90 -3.40
CA ARG A 94 -20.93 -8.50 -2.40
C ARG A 94 -21.70 -7.47 -1.56
N ARG A 95 -21.29 -6.20 -1.60
CA ARG A 95 -21.91 -5.05 -0.92
C ARG A 95 -22.81 -4.22 -1.84
N GLY A 96 -23.05 -4.71 -3.06
CA GLY A 96 -23.93 -4.07 -4.03
C GLY A 96 -23.30 -2.85 -4.73
N ALA A 97 -21.97 -2.73 -4.73
CA ALA A 97 -21.29 -1.70 -5.52
C ALA A 97 -21.35 -2.01 -7.03
N ARG A 98 -21.43 -0.98 -7.86
CA ARG A 98 -21.41 -1.06 -9.33
C ARG A 98 -19.96 -1.01 -9.81
N LEU A 99 -19.41 -2.16 -10.22
CA LEU A 99 -17.98 -2.26 -10.48
C LEU A 99 -17.59 -1.98 -11.94
N ILE A 100 -16.53 -1.20 -12.09
CA ILE A 100 -15.74 -1.09 -13.32
C ILE A 100 -14.38 -1.72 -13.03
N LEU A 101 -14.11 -2.86 -13.66
CA LEU A 101 -12.89 -3.63 -13.48
C LEU A 101 -11.88 -3.26 -14.56
N ALA A 102 -10.73 -2.71 -14.17
CA ALA A 102 -9.74 -2.20 -15.11
C ALA A 102 -8.38 -2.89 -14.97
N SER A 103 -7.83 -3.38 -16.08
CA SER A 103 -6.48 -3.95 -16.20
C SER A 103 -6.09 -4.13 -17.66
N ARG A 104 -4.84 -4.54 -17.92
CA ARG A 104 -4.37 -4.89 -19.27
C ARG A 104 -4.95 -6.21 -19.78
N ASN A 105 -5.23 -7.16 -18.88
CA ASN A 105 -5.66 -8.52 -19.23
C ASN A 105 -7.19 -8.63 -19.13
N THR A 106 -7.87 -8.36 -20.24
CA THR A 106 -9.34 -8.41 -20.31
C THR A 106 -9.91 -9.80 -20.10
N GLN A 107 -9.19 -10.86 -20.46
CA GLN A 107 -9.64 -12.23 -20.21
C GLN A 107 -9.82 -12.49 -18.72
N LYS A 108 -8.80 -12.20 -17.91
CA LYS A 108 -8.89 -12.36 -16.44
C LYS A 108 -9.99 -11.49 -15.82
N LEU A 109 -10.25 -10.31 -16.39
CA LEU A 109 -11.34 -9.45 -15.91
C LEU A 109 -12.72 -10.04 -16.24
N ASN A 110 -12.87 -10.67 -17.41
CA ASN A 110 -14.09 -11.39 -17.76
C ASN A 110 -14.27 -12.62 -16.85
N ASP A 111 -13.20 -13.38 -16.60
CA ASP A 111 -13.24 -14.52 -15.67
C ASP A 111 -13.66 -14.08 -14.26
N LEU A 112 -13.09 -12.97 -13.77
CA LEU A 112 -13.48 -12.36 -12.49
C LEU A 112 -14.94 -11.92 -12.50
N LYS A 113 -15.38 -11.22 -13.56
CA LYS A 113 -16.77 -10.79 -13.71
C LYS A 113 -17.73 -11.98 -13.58
N GLU A 114 -17.47 -13.08 -14.28
CA GLU A 114 -18.29 -14.29 -14.23
C GLU A 114 -18.25 -14.93 -12.83
N ALA A 115 -17.07 -14.96 -12.19
CA ALA A 115 -16.94 -15.44 -10.82
C ALA A 115 -17.77 -14.61 -9.83
N LEU A 116 -17.75 -13.27 -9.92
CA LEU A 116 -18.54 -12.38 -9.07
C LEU A 116 -20.04 -12.64 -9.22
N LEU A 117 -20.52 -12.74 -10.46
CA LEU A 117 -21.92 -13.01 -10.79
C LEU A 117 -22.38 -14.38 -10.27
N LYS A 118 -21.51 -15.39 -10.35
CA LYS A 118 -21.80 -16.76 -9.90
C LYS A 118 -21.76 -16.90 -8.37
N THR A 119 -20.81 -16.25 -7.72
CA THR A 119 -20.52 -16.44 -6.29
C THR A 119 -21.49 -15.66 -5.40
N TYR A 120 -21.86 -14.44 -5.77
CA TYR A 120 -22.64 -13.56 -4.89
C TYR A 120 -24.06 -13.32 -5.40
N LYS A 121 -25.04 -13.65 -4.56
CA LYS A 121 -26.44 -13.26 -4.75
C LYS A 121 -26.68 -11.96 -4.00
N VAL A 122 -26.59 -10.84 -4.71
CA VAL A 122 -26.88 -9.50 -4.19
C VAL A 122 -28.33 -9.13 -4.49
N GLU A 123 -28.93 -8.27 -3.67
CA GLU A 123 -30.32 -7.81 -3.85
C GLU A 123 -30.54 -7.17 -5.23
N GLU A 124 -29.56 -6.40 -5.69
CA GLU A 124 -29.57 -5.73 -6.98
C GLU A 124 -28.33 -6.12 -7.76
N VAL A 125 -28.52 -6.84 -8.86
CA VAL A 125 -27.42 -7.35 -9.69
C VAL A 125 -26.95 -6.25 -10.64
N HIS A 126 -25.71 -5.81 -10.44
CA HIS A 126 -25.04 -4.88 -11.34
C HIS A 126 -23.91 -5.58 -12.07
N VAL A 127 -24.13 -5.93 -13.35
CA VAL A 127 -23.12 -6.60 -14.16
C VAL A 127 -21.85 -5.75 -14.23
N PRO A 128 -20.68 -6.25 -13.77
CA PRO A 128 -19.43 -5.50 -13.82
C PRO A 128 -19.04 -5.12 -15.26
N THR A 129 -18.57 -3.89 -15.44
CA THR A 129 -18.01 -3.41 -16.70
C THR A 129 -16.52 -3.71 -16.76
N VAL A 130 -16.07 -4.33 -17.85
CA VAL A 130 -14.66 -4.66 -18.08
C VAL A 130 -14.02 -3.58 -18.94
N VAL A 131 -12.89 -3.04 -18.50
CA VAL A 131 -12.15 -2.00 -19.22
C VAL A 131 -10.70 -2.41 -19.40
N LYS A 132 -10.23 -2.39 -20.65
CA LYS A 132 -8.80 -2.49 -20.94
C LYS A 132 -8.15 -1.16 -20.57
N LEU A 133 -7.24 -1.18 -19.61
CA LEU A 133 -6.48 -0.02 -19.19
C LEU A 133 -5.02 -0.41 -18.96
N ASP A 134 -4.13 0.23 -19.70
CA ASP A 134 -2.70 0.16 -19.46
C ASP A 134 -2.22 1.47 -18.83
N LEU A 135 -1.71 1.41 -17.61
CA LEU A 135 -1.15 2.58 -16.93
C LEU A 135 0.22 2.99 -17.47
N GLU A 136 0.85 2.14 -18.28
CA GLU A 136 2.07 2.46 -19.01
C GLU A 136 1.77 3.40 -20.20
N ASP A 137 0.58 3.30 -20.79
CA ASP A 137 0.12 4.17 -21.88
C ASP A 137 -0.71 5.35 -21.36
N ILE A 138 -0.02 6.33 -20.77
CA ILE A 138 -0.61 7.53 -20.16
C ILE A 138 -1.49 8.30 -21.14
N ASN A 139 -1.12 8.33 -22.42
CA ASN A 139 -1.83 9.11 -23.44
C ASN A 139 -3.21 8.54 -23.78
N SER A 140 -3.44 7.25 -23.55
CA SER A 140 -4.75 6.61 -23.73
C SER A 140 -5.77 6.96 -22.64
N ILE A 141 -5.30 7.34 -21.44
CA ILE A 141 -6.12 7.48 -20.23
C ILE A 141 -7.27 8.50 -20.41
N PRO A 142 -7.06 9.70 -20.97
CA PRO A 142 -8.15 10.66 -21.17
C PRO A 142 -9.29 10.11 -22.04
N GLY A 143 -8.96 9.34 -23.08
CA GLY A 143 -9.96 8.68 -23.94
C GLY A 143 -10.77 7.64 -23.19
N VAL A 144 -10.10 6.80 -22.39
CA VAL A 144 -10.77 5.79 -21.54
C VAL A 144 -11.70 6.47 -20.54
N VAL A 145 -11.25 7.52 -19.86
CA VAL A 145 -12.06 8.25 -18.88
C VAL A 145 -13.27 8.92 -19.53
N THR A 146 -13.10 9.51 -20.71
CA THR A 146 -14.21 10.10 -21.47
C THR A 146 -15.27 9.05 -21.80
N GLY A 147 -14.86 7.87 -22.25
CA GLY A 147 -15.76 6.74 -22.49
C GLY A 147 -16.51 6.31 -21.23
N LEU A 148 -15.81 6.18 -20.11
CA LEU A 148 -16.40 5.82 -18.81
C LEU A 148 -17.42 6.83 -18.31
N LEU A 149 -17.10 8.12 -18.39
CA LEU A 149 -18.01 9.19 -17.99
C LEU A 149 -19.23 9.26 -18.92
N THR A 150 -19.07 8.94 -20.20
CA THR A 150 -20.18 8.87 -21.15
C THR A 150 -21.12 7.70 -20.85
N SER A 151 -20.59 6.52 -20.54
CA SER A 151 -21.40 5.31 -20.30
C SER A 151 -22.02 5.25 -18.89
N HIS A 152 -21.34 5.78 -17.88
CA HIS A 152 -21.78 5.70 -16.48
C HIS A 152 -22.28 7.04 -15.91
N GLY A 153 -22.07 8.15 -16.62
CA GLY A 153 -22.38 9.51 -16.17
C GLY A 153 -21.39 10.07 -15.15
N HIS A 154 -20.96 9.25 -14.18
CA HIS A 154 -19.98 9.61 -13.16
C HIS A 154 -19.27 8.37 -12.60
N ILE A 155 -18.21 8.62 -11.82
CA ILE A 155 -17.55 7.63 -10.98
C ILE A 155 -17.57 8.16 -9.55
N ASP A 156 -18.01 7.34 -8.59
CA ASP A 156 -18.04 7.69 -7.17
C ASP A 156 -16.71 7.44 -6.49
N ILE A 157 -16.11 6.29 -6.78
CA ILE A 157 -14.89 5.85 -6.11
C ILE A 157 -13.87 5.40 -7.15
N LEU A 158 -12.66 5.97 -7.07
CA LEU A 158 -11.49 5.52 -7.83
C LEU A 158 -10.54 4.77 -6.90
N ILE A 159 -10.27 3.50 -7.18
CA ILE A 159 -9.28 2.68 -6.48
C ILE A 159 -8.06 2.47 -7.38
N ASN A 160 -7.04 3.25 -7.08
CA ASN A 160 -5.72 3.26 -7.69
C ASN A 160 -4.85 2.17 -7.05
N ASN A 161 -5.00 0.93 -7.52
CA ASN A 161 -4.35 -0.26 -6.98
C ASN A 161 -3.32 -0.91 -7.93
N ALA A 162 -3.47 -0.74 -9.25
CA ALA A 162 -2.53 -1.34 -10.21
C ALA A 162 -1.07 -0.95 -9.93
N GLY A 163 -0.13 -1.87 -10.17
CA GLY A 163 1.28 -1.55 -10.02
C GLY A 163 2.22 -2.71 -10.30
N MET A 164 3.50 -2.39 -10.37
CA MET A 164 4.62 -3.30 -10.54
C MET A 164 5.45 -3.34 -9.26
N SER A 165 5.93 -4.52 -8.90
CA SER A 165 6.95 -4.71 -7.86
C SER A 165 8.32 -4.81 -8.52
N TYR A 166 9.38 -4.56 -7.77
CA TYR A 166 10.75 -4.63 -8.28
C TYR A 166 11.71 -5.27 -7.26
N ARG A 167 12.73 -5.94 -7.79
CA ARG A 167 13.81 -6.58 -7.04
C ARG A 167 15.15 -6.41 -7.77
N GLY A 168 16.06 -5.60 -7.23
CA GLY A 168 17.39 -5.42 -7.85
C GLY A 168 18.27 -4.49 -7.03
N ALA A 169 19.59 -4.58 -7.22
CA ALA A 169 20.52 -3.63 -6.65
C ALA A 169 20.57 -2.36 -7.51
N ALA A 170 20.66 -1.20 -6.87
CA ALA A 170 20.63 0.08 -7.59
C ALA A 170 21.79 0.27 -8.56
N ILE A 171 22.95 -0.35 -8.29
CA ILE A 171 24.12 -0.27 -9.18
C ILE A 171 23.95 -1.07 -10.48
N ASP A 172 23.07 -2.08 -10.46
CA ASP A 172 22.90 -3.04 -11.55
C ASP A 172 21.60 -2.79 -12.33
N THR A 173 20.78 -1.81 -11.93
CA THR A 173 19.45 -1.59 -12.49
C THR A 173 19.49 -0.61 -13.64
N ASP A 174 18.91 -1.03 -14.76
CA ASP A 174 18.76 -0.16 -15.91
C ASP A 174 17.78 0.97 -15.62
N VAL A 175 18.18 2.19 -15.99
CA VAL A 175 17.34 3.40 -15.82
C VAL A 175 15.98 3.26 -16.54
N SER A 176 15.92 2.44 -17.59
CA SER A 176 14.65 2.13 -18.27
C SER A 176 13.64 1.42 -17.35
N VAL A 177 14.11 0.54 -16.46
CA VAL A 177 13.28 -0.09 -15.42
C VAL A 177 12.81 0.95 -14.42
N ASP A 178 13.69 1.90 -14.04
CA ASP A 178 13.33 3.01 -13.17
C ASP A 178 12.21 3.87 -13.74
N ILE A 179 12.36 4.30 -15.00
CA ILE A 179 11.36 5.09 -15.72
C ILE A 179 10.06 4.32 -15.81
N ARG A 180 10.10 3.08 -16.27
CA ARG A 180 8.91 2.25 -16.47
C ARG A 180 8.11 2.05 -15.19
N LEU A 181 8.79 1.74 -14.09
CA LEU A 181 8.13 1.54 -12.81
C LEU A 181 7.51 2.85 -12.30
N MET A 182 8.19 3.99 -12.48
CA MET A 182 7.62 5.31 -12.15
C MET A 182 6.41 5.64 -13.02
N VAL A 183 6.45 5.32 -14.31
CA VAL A 183 5.31 5.49 -15.24
C VAL A 183 4.10 4.73 -14.71
N VAL A 184 4.25 3.43 -14.42
CA VAL A 184 3.11 2.58 -14.02
C VAL A 184 2.64 2.86 -12.59
N ASN A 185 3.55 2.96 -11.61
CA ASN A 185 3.18 3.07 -10.19
C ASN A 185 2.82 4.48 -9.76
N TYR A 186 3.22 5.51 -10.52
CA TYR A 186 3.01 6.90 -10.17
C TYR A 186 2.28 7.66 -11.29
N PHE A 187 2.90 7.88 -12.45
CA PHE A 187 2.32 8.76 -13.47
C PHE A 187 0.98 8.27 -14.01
N GLY A 188 0.80 6.96 -14.22
CA GLY A 188 -0.48 6.40 -14.66
C GLY A 188 -1.61 6.63 -13.65
N HIS A 189 -1.32 6.53 -12.35
CA HIS A 189 -2.29 6.82 -11.27
C HIS A 189 -2.63 8.30 -11.23
N VAL A 190 -1.62 9.16 -11.36
CA VAL A 190 -1.79 10.62 -11.39
C VAL A 190 -2.62 11.04 -12.61
N ALA A 191 -2.32 10.49 -13.79
CA ALA A 191 -3.04 10.79 -15.01
C ALA A 191 -4.51 10.36 -14.93
N LEU A 192 -4.78 9.16 -14.43
CA LEU A 192 -6.15 8.67 -14.24
C LEU A 192 -6.92 9.53 -13.22
N THR A 193 -6.26 9.89 -12.12
CA THR A 193 -6.84 10.77 -11.11
C THR A 193 -7.17 12.14 -11.69
N LYS A 194 -6.21 12.78 -12.38
CA LYS A 194 -6.40 14.10 -13.00
C LYS A 194 -7.49 14.09 -14.06
N ALA A 195 -7.63 13.00 -14.82
CA ALA A 195 -8.69 12.88 -15.83
C ALA A 195 -10.09 12.76 -15.20
N LEU A 196 -10.23 12.10 -14.04
CA LEU A 196 -11.53 11.94 -13.36
C LEU A 196 -11.89 13.10 -12.42
N LEU A 197 -10.89 13.77 -11.85
CA LEU A 197 -11.05 14.77 -10.81
C LEU A 197 -12.02 15.91 -11.18
N PRO A 198 -12.00 16.50 -12.40
CA PRO A 198 -12.93 17.57 -12.77
C PRO A 198 -14.41 17.19 -12.62
N SER A 199 -14.76 15.93 -12.95
CA SER A 199 -16.13 15.42 -12.81
C SER A 199 -16.53 15.30 -11.33
N MET A 200 -15.63 14.80 -10.48
CA MET A 200 -15.85 14.71 -9.03
C MET A 200 -15.99 16.10 -8.39
N VAL A 201 -15.15 17.07 -8.78
CA VAL A 201 -15.18 18.45 -8.29
C VAL A 201 -16.49 19.13 -8.68
N LYS A 202 -16.90 19.03 -9.95
CA LYS A 202 -18.18 19.57 -10.43
C LYS A 202 -19.37 19.04 -9.64
N ARG A 203 -19.34 17.75 -9.28
CA ARG A 203 -20.38 17.08 -8.51
C ARG A 203 -20.29 17.30 -7.01
N LYS A 204 -19.19 17.88 -6.51
CA LYS A 204 -18.85 18.02 -5.09
C LYS A 204 -19.01 16.70 -4.32
N SER A 205 -18.57 15.61 -4.93
CA SER A 205 -18.67 14.26 -4.37
C SER A 205 -17.72 13.32 -5.10
N GLY A 206 -16.95 12.56 -4.33
CA GLY A 206 -16.09 11.49 -4.83
C GLY A 206 -15.15 10.98 -3.75
N HIS A 207 -14.57 9.81 -3.98
CA HIS A 207 -13.51 9.24 -3.14
C HIS A 207 -12.40 8.68 -4.02
N ILE A 208 -11.18 9.18 -3.84
CA ILE A 208 -10.00 8.66 -4.50
C ILE A 208 -9.18 7.90 -3.46
N LEU A 209 -8.97 6.60 -3.67
CA LEU A 209 -8.14 5.76 -2.82
C LEU A 209 -6.94 5.23 -3.59
N ALA A 210 -5.74 5.44 -3.07
CA ALA A 210 -4.50 4.92 -3.65
C ALA A 210 -3.88 3.83 -2.77
N VAL A 211 -3.52 2.70 -3.39
CA VAL A 211 -2.81 1.61 -2.72
C VAL A 211 -1.30 1.80 -2.91
N SER A 212 -0.68 2.34 -1.87
CA SER A 212 0.77 2.50 -1.74
C SER A 212 1.39 1.23 -1.13
N SER A 213 2.33 1.40 -0.19
CA SER A 213 2.98 0.34 0.58
C SER A 213 3.66 0.97 1.79
N VAL A 214 3.98 0.17 2.81
CA VAL A 214 4.98 0.58 3.84
C VAL A 214 6.28 1.08 3.21
N GLN A 215 6.63 0.59 2.02
CA GLN A 215 7.80 1.03 1.27
C GLN A 215 7.68 2.45 0.67
N GLY A 216 6.49 3.06 0.73
CA GLY A 216 6.28 4.48 0.44
C GLY A 216 6.48 5.39 1.65
N LYS A 217 6.74 4.82 2.84
CA LYS A 217 7.06 5.56 4.07
C LYS A 217 8.43 5.17 4.65
N LEU A 218 9.00 4.06 4.18
CA LEU A 218 10.29 3.54 4.60
C LEU A 218 10.97 2.83 3.42
N ALA A 219 12.11 3.31 2.95
CA ALA A 219 12.84 2.64 1.87
C ALA A 219 13.51 1.35 2.36
N LEU A 220 13.49 0.31 1.52
CA LEU A 220 14.17 -0.97 1.79
C LEU A 220 15.32 -1.20 0.80
N PRO A 221 16.41 -1.87 1.22
CA PRO A 221 17.50 -2.21 0.32
C PRO A 221 17.03 -3.16 -0.78
N PHE A 222 17.64 -3.05 -1.96
CA PHE A 222 17.31 -3.81 -3.18
C PHE A 222 15.90 -3.55 -3.75
N ARG A 223 15.32 -2.39 -3.41
CA ARG A 223 13.97 -1.94 -3.79
C ARG A 223 13.92 -0.46 -4.17
N SER A 224 15.07 0.15 -4.49
CA SER A 224 15.23 1.60 -4.70
C SER A 224 14.12 2.19 -5.58
N CYS A 225 13.94 1.61 -6.76
CA CYS A 225 12.95 2.03 -7.73
C CYS A 225 11.50 1.96 -7.18
N TYR A 226 11.14 0.82 -6.60
CA TYR A 226 9.82 0.60 -6.02
C TYR A 226 9.53 1.56 -4.87
N SER A 227 10.48 1.68 -3.94
CA SER A 227 10.39 2.62 -2.82
C SER A 227 10.23 4.06 -3.32
N ALA A 228 11.01 4.48 -4.31
CA ALA A 228 10.88 5.81 -4.90
C ALA A 228 9.47 6.06 -5.45
N SER A 229 8.93 5.14 -6.27
CA SER A 229 7.59 5.29 -6.83
C SER A 229 6.49 5.36 -5.76
N LYS A 230 6.62 4.60 -4.68
CA LYS A 230 5.61 4.55 -3.61
C LYS A 230 5.70 5.76 -2.69
N HIS A 231 6.87 6.37 -2.54
CA HIS A 231 7.02 7.69 -1.88
C HIS A 231 6.44 8.81 -2.75
N ALA A 232 6.71 8.81 -4.06
CA ALA A 232 6.13 9.78 -5.00
C ALA A 232 4.59 9.73 -4.97
N LEU A 233 4.02 8.52 -4.93
CA LEU A 233 2.58 8.30 -4.78
C LEU A 233 2.04 8.94 -3.49
N GLN A 234 2.70 8.74 -2.36
CA GLN A 234 2.29 9.34 -1.07
C GLN A 234 2.27 10.87 -1.15
N GLY A 235 3.36 11.48 -1.63
CA GLY A 235 3.47 12.93 -1.70
C GLY A 235 2.40 13.58 -2.60
N PHE A 236 2.07 12.94 -3.73
CA PHE A 236 1.02 13.44 -4.62
C PHE A 236 -0.36 13.39 -3.96
N TYR A 237 -0.75 12.26 -3.36
CA TYR A 237 -2.07 12.16 -2.74
C TYR A 237 -2.20 12.97 -1.45
N ASP A 238 -1.08 13.22 -0.76
CA ASP A 238 -1.06 14.14 0.37
C ASP A 238 -1.37 15.58 -0.05
N SER A 239 -0.72 16.03 -1.13
CA SER A 239 -0.99 17.35 -1.73
C SER A 239 -2.41 17.45 -2.26
N LEU A 240 -2.84 16.45 -3.05
CA LEU A 240 -4.19 16.41 -3.64
C LEU A 240 -5.28 16.52 -2.56
N ARG A 241 -5.10 15.86 -1.41
CA ARG A 241 -6.07 15.91 -0.31
C ARG A 241 -6.28 17.34 0.18
N ALA A 242 -5.21 18.10 0.37
CA ALA A 242 -5.30 19.50 0.77
C ALA A 242 -5.94 20.35 -0.33
N GLU A 243 -5.59 20.12 -1.60
CA GLU A 243 -6.10 20.88 -2.74
C GLU A 243 -7.63 20.72 -2.96
N VAL A 244 -8.20 19.56 -2.62
CA VAL A 244 -9.62 19.25 -2.86
C VAL A 244 -10.51 19.35 -1.63
N ALA A 245 -10.00 19.84 -0.50
CA ALA A 245 -10.71 19.89 0.78
C ALA A 245 -12.08 20.59 0.67
N ASP A 246 -12.16 21.70 -0.06
CA ASP A 246 -13.42 22.47 -0.26
C ASP A 246 -14.38 21.83 -1.27
N SER A 247 -13.94 20.79 -1.99
CA SER A 247 -14.70 20.11 -3.03
C SER A 247 -15.49 18.90 -2.52
N LYS A 248 -15.43 18.60 -1.21
CA LYS A 248 -16.07 17.40 -0.61
C LYS A 248 -15.65 16.08 -1.28
N ILE A 249 -14.39 16.01 -1.69
CA ILE A 249 -13.77 14.80 -2.25
C ILE A 249 -12.88 14.20 -1.18
N LEU A 250 -13.08 12.92 -0.88
CA LEU A 250 -12.22 12.20 0.05
C LEU A 250 -11.00 11.66 -0.68
N VAL A 251 -9.82 11.75 -0.05
CA VAL A 251 -8.57 11.21 -0.59
C VAL A 251 -7.91 10.33 0.47
N SER A 252 -7.79 9.04 0.17
CA SER A 252 -7.24 8.04 1.07
C SER A 252 -6.00 7.38 0.49
N VAL A 253 -5.01 7.11 1.32
CA VAL A 253 -3.85 6.30 0.96
C VAL A 253 -3.76 5.10 1.88
N VAL A 254 -3.74 3.91 1.30
CA VAL A 254 -3.56 2.66 2.03
C VAL A 254 -2.14 2.15 1.82
N SER A 255 -1.44 1.84 2.90
CA SER A 255 -0.04 1.44 2.90
C SER A 255 0.14 0.04 3.50
N PRO A 256 -0.10 -1.03 2.73
CA PRO A 256 0.09 -2.39 3.21
C PRO A 256 1.56 -2.77 3.42
N GLY A 257 1.78 -3.66 4.38
CA GLY A 257 3.01 -4.43 4.55
C GLY A 257 3.15 -5.54 3.51
N TYR A 258 3.72 -6.67 3.91
CA TYR A 258 3.80 -7.85 3.04
C TYR A 258 2.40 -8.50 2.89
N ILE A 259 2.03 -8.81 1.65
CA ILE A 259 0.74 -9.43 1.29
C ILE A 259 1.03 -10.72 0.53
N SER A 260 0.39 -11.82 0.91
CA SER A 260 0.49 -13.12 0.24
C SER A 260 -0.22 -13.09 -1.11
N THR A 261 0.50 -12.64 -2.13
CA THR A 261 0.07 -12.55 -3.53
C THR A 261 1.21 -13.01 -4.43
N ASN A 262 0.92 -13.22 -5.71
CA ASN A 262 1.93 -13.46 -6.73
C ASN A 262 2.78 -12.21 -7.05
N LEU A 263 2.84 -11.21 -6.16
CA LEU A 263 3.55 -9.95 -6.39
C LEU A 263 5.08 -10.13 -6.47
N SER A 264 5.68 -11.06 -5.72
CA SER A 264 7.11 -11.38 -5.87
C SER A 264 7.38 -12.17 -7.14
N LEU A 265 6.50 -13.13 -7.47
CA LEU A 265 6.60 -13.90 -8.71
C LEU A 265 6.61 -12.99 -9.93
N ASN A 266 5.75 -11.96 -9.93
CA ASN A 266 5.62 -10.99 -11.01
C ASN A 266 6.50 -9.73 -10.83
N ALA A 267 7.41 -9.70 -9.84
CA ALA A 267 8.27 -8.55 -9.65
C ALA A 267 9.29 -8.46 -10.80
N VAL A 268 9.61 -7.26 -11.25
CA VAL A 268 10.66 -7.06 -12.26
C VAL A 268 12.05 -7.00 -11.63
N THR A 269 13.05 -7.52 -12.33
CA THR A 269 14.46 -7.49 -11.94
C THR A 269 15.21 -6.31 -12.56
N GLN A 270 16.51 -6.26 -12.31
CA GLN A 270 17.41 -5.19 -12.73
C GLN A 270 17.46 -4.95 -14.26
N ASP A 271 17.25 -5.99 -15.05
CA ASP A 271 17.19 -6.03 -16.52
C ASP A 271 15.75 -5.97 -17.07
N GLY A 272 14.76 -5.83 -16.19
CA GLY A 272 13.34 -5.83 -16.56
C GLY A 272 12.72 -7.22 -16.80
N SER A 273 13.47 -8.30 -16.62
CA SER A 273 12.91 -9.66 -16.62
C SER A 273 12.09 -9.93 -15.35
N THR A 274 11.43 -11.08 -15.27
CA THR A 274 10.53 -11.42 -14.15
C THR A 274 11.27 -12.22 -13.09
N TYR A 275 11.18 -11.81 -11.82
CA TYR A 275 11.93 -12.38 -10.71
C TYR A 275 11.60 -13.86 -10.47
N GLY A 276 10.34 -14.27 -10.61
CA GLY A 276 9.95 -15.69 -10.63
C GLY A 276 10.09 -16.45 -9.31
N ILE A 277 10.49 -15.79 -8.21
CA ILE A 277 10.69 -16.42 -6.89
C ILE A 277 9.61 -15.94 -5.90
N THR A 278 9.07 -16.87 -5.10
CA THR A 278 8.21 -16.54 -3.97
C THR A 278 9.05 -16.23 -2.74
N ASP A 279 9.08 -14.96 -2.34
CA ASP A 279 9.78 -14.57 -1.12
C ASP A 279 9.05 -15.09 0.12
N LYS A 280 9.78 -15.67 1.08
CA LYS A 280 9.21 -16.19 2.35
C LYS A 280 8.39 -15.13 3.11
N ALA A 281 8.86 -13.89 3.14
CA ALA A 281 8.16 -12.77 3.78
C ALA A 281 6.81 -12.43 3.10
N ILE A 282 6.66 -12.76 1.82
CA ILE A 282 5.40 -12.59 1.08
C ILE A 282 4.46 -13.78 1.33
N ALA A 283 4.99 -15.00 1.37
CA ALA A 283 4.21 -16.20 1.71
C ALA A 283 3.58 -16.12 3.12
N GLU A 284 4.29 -15.51 4.07
CA GLU A 284 3.79 -15.26 5.44
C GLU A 284 3.03 -13.92 5.57
N GLY A 285 2.80 -13.23 4.46
CA GLY A 285 2.13 -11.94 4.42
C GLY A 285 0.63 -12.01 4.71
N MET A 286 0.01 -10.84 4.89
CA MET A 286 -1.43 -10.73 5.07
C MET A 286 -2.17 -11.28 3.84
N LYS A 287 -3.32 -11.92 4.05
CA LYS A 287 -4.16 -12.39 2.95
C LYS A 287 -4.76 -11.21 2.17
N PRO A 288 -4.88 -11.28 0.83
CA PRO A 288 -5.48 -10.21 0.02
C PRO A 288 -6.88 -9.83 0.46
N GLU A 289 -7.67 -10.80 0.92
CA GLU A 289 -9.05 -10.59 1.39
C GLU A 289 -9.07 -9.70 2.64
N THR A 290 -8.12 -9.88 3.57
CA THR A 290 -8.01 -9.03 4.77
C THR A 290 -7.65 -7.60 4.40
N VAL A 291 -6.78 -7.42 3.40
CA VAL A 291 -6.44 -6.08 2.88
C VAL A 291 -7.66 -5.45 2.19
N ALA A 292 -8.41 -6.23 1.42
CA ALA A 292 -9.62 -5.77 0.76
C ALA A 292 -10.69 -5.29 1.75
N GLU A 293 -10.94 -6.06 2.82
CA GLU A 293 -11.86 -5.64 3.88
C GLU A 293 -11.38 -4.37 4.60
N SER A 294 -10.07 -4.23 4.83
CA SER A 294 -9.51 -3.01 5.39
C SER A 294 -9.69 -1.80 4.46
N ILE A 295 -9.52 -1.99 3.14
CA ILE A 295 -9.78 -0.96 2.12
C ILE A 295 -11.26 -0.56 2.15
N VAL A 296 -12.19 -1.52 2.22
CA VAL A 296 -13.63 -1.23 2.37
C VAL A 296 -13.91 -0.41 3.62
N ASN A 297 -13.33 -0.77 4.77
CA ASN A 297 -13.50 0.00 6.01
C ASN A 297 -12.90 1.42 5.89
N CYS A 298 -11.79 1.57 5.17
CA CYS A 298 -11.19 2.87 4.88
C CYS A 298 -12.11 3.74 3.98
N LEU A 299 -12.76 3.12 2.99
CA LEU A 299 -13.76 3.81 2.15
C LEU A 299 -14.96 4.29 2.99
N LEU A 300 -15.49 3.42 3.86
CA LEU A 300 -16.65 3.74 4.71
C LEU A 300 -16.34 4.79 5.78
N SER A 301 -15.16 4.74 6.38
CA SER A 301 -14.74 5.68 7.44
C SER A 301 -14.16 6.99 6.93
N GLY A 302 -13.78 7.07 5.65
CA GLY A 302 -13.09 8.23 5.08
C GLY A 302 -11.67 8.43 5.62
N GLN A 303 -11.04 7.39 6.18
CA GLN A 303 -9.69 7.51 6.74
C GLN A 303 -8.67 7.92 5.66
N GLU A 304 -7.91 8.98 5.92
CA GLU A 304 -7.02 9.63 4.95
C GLU A 304 -5.70 8.88 4.69
N ASP A 305 -5.11 8.28 5.73
CA ASP A 305 -3.87 7.50 5.66
C ASP A 305 -3.98 6.27 6.57
N MET A 306 -3.88 5.08 5.97
CA MET A 306 -4.04 3.81 6.67
C MET A 306 -2.82 2.90 6.44
N VAL A 307 -2.05 2.64 7.48
CA VAL A 307 -0.95 1.67 7.45
C VAL A 307 -1.45 0.30 7.90
N LEU A 308 -1.42 -0.68 6.98
CA LEU A 308 -1.81 -2.07 7.23
C LEU A 308 -0.58 -2.93 7.39
N ALA A 309 0.04 -2.86 8.57
CA ALA A 309 1.22 -3.64 8.91
C ALA A 309 1.24 -3.99 10.40
N PRO A 310 1.97 -5.04 10.81
CA PRO A 310 2.20 -5.33 12.22
C PRO A 310 2.70 -4.09 12.98
N ALA A 311 2.35 -3.98 14.27
CA ALA A 311 2.70 -2.83 15.11
C ALA A 311 4.22 -2.51 15.10
N VAL A 312 5.04 -3.56 15.02
CA VAL A 312 6.51 -3.43 14.91
C VAL A 312 6.92 -2.65 13.65
N HIS A 313 6.33 -2.93 12.49
CA HIS A 313 6.66 -2.19 11.27
C HIS A 313 6.18 -0.73 11.33
N GLN A 314 5.03 -0.49 11.96
CA GLN A 314 4.55 0.89 12.20
C GLN A 314 5.51 1.66 13.11
N LEU A 315 6.04 1.02 14.15
CA LEU A 315 7.05 1.63 15.02
C LEU A 315 8.33 1.98 14.26
N VAL A 316 8.80 1.11 13.35
CA VAL A 316 9.99 1.40 12.53
C VAL A 316 9.78 2.61 11.62
N ILE A 317 8.58 2.79 11.05
CA ILE A 317 8.23 3.99 10.26
C ILE A 317 8.32 5.27 11.12
N ILE A 318 7.83 5.21 12.36
CA ILE A 318 7.92 6.33 13.30
C ILE A 318 9.39 6.60 13.67
N LEU A 319 10.15 5.56 14.01
CA LEU A 319 11.58 5.67 14.32
C LEU A 319 12.40 6.19 13.15
N HIS A 320 12.02 5.89 11.90
CA HIS A 320 12.67 6.45 10.72
C HIS A 320 12.52 7.97 10.65
N THR A 321 11.35 8.47 11.05
CA THR A 321 11.05 9.91 11.09
C THR A 321 11.81 10.59 12.24
N LEU A 322 11.87 9.97 13.42
CA LEU A 322 12.49 10.56 14.62
C LEU A 322 14.02 10.40 14.64
N THR A 323 14.52 9.27 14.15
CA THR A 323 15.93 8.85 14.25
C THR A 323 16.44 8.26 12.93
N PRO A 324 16.51 9.07 11.85
CA PRO A 324 16.88 8.58 10.52
C PRO A 324 18.27 7.95 10.48
N THR A 325 19.21 8.42 11.31
CA THR A 325 20.57 7.87 11.42
C THR A 325 20.57 6.43 11.94
N LEU A 326 19.76 6.13 12.96
CA LEU A 326 19.65 4.79 13.52
C LEU A 326 19.07 3.80 12.50
N ILE A 327 17.95 4.20 11.88
CA ILE A 327 17.32 3.37 10.84
C ILE A 327 18.24 3.21 9.62
N SER A 328 18.98 4.25 9.23
CA SER A 328 19.98 4.14 8.15
C SER A 328 21.05 3.08 8.46
N ARG A 329 21.58 3.04 9.69
CA ARG A 329 22.55 2.02 10.08
C ARG A 329 21.94 0.61 10.06
N TYR A 330 20.72 0.46 10.57
CA TYR A 330 19.99 -0.82 10.50
C TYR A 330 19.74 -1.26 9.04
N MET A 331 19.37 -0.35 8.15
CA MET A 331 19.17 -0.68 6.73
C MET A 331 20.48 -1.07 6.04
N LYS A 332 21.62 -0.47 6.41
CA LYS A 332 22.95 -0.91 5.94
C LYS A 332 23.28 -2.32 6.40
N HIS A 333 22.99 -2.64 7.67
CA HIS A 333 23.17 -4.00 8.21
C HIS A 333 22.31 -5.02 7.45
N ARG A 334 21.02 -4.73 7.27
CA ARG A 334 20.09 -5.57 6.49
C ARG A 334 20.54 -5.72 5.04
N ALA A 335 21.07 -4.67 4.42
CA ALA A 335 21.61 -4.76 3.06
C ALA A 335 22.79 -5.74 2.97
N ASN A 336 23.67 -5.76 3.99
CA ASN A 336 24.81 -6.69 4.03
C ASN A 336 24.36 -8.14 4.24
N GLN A 337 23.35 -8.39 5.08
CA GLN A 337 22.77 -9.73 5.24
C GLN A 337 22.18 -10.24 3.91
N ASN A 338 21.33 -9.43 3.27
CA ASN A 338 20.72 -9.81 1.99
C ASN A 338 21.75 -10.13 0.89
N ARG A 339 22.89 -9.40 0.83
CA ARG A 339 23.97 -9.74 -0.12
C ARG A 339 24.57 -11.12 0.16
N LYS A 340 24.80 -11.46 1.43
CA LYS A 340 25.34 -12.77 1.81
C LYS A 340 24.40 -13.88 1.39
N ASP A 341 23.10 -13.71 1.61
CA ASP A 341 22.08 -14.68 1.22
C ASP A 341 22.04 -14.87 -0.31
N MET A 342 22.09 -13.78 -1.08
CA MET A 342 22.16 -13.85 -2.55
C MET A 342 23.41 -14.60 -3.03
N THR A 343 24.59 -14.28 -2.47
CA THR A 343 25.84 -14.97 -2.84
C THR A 343 25.90 -16.43 -2.41
N ALA A 344 25.11 -16.84 -1.41
CA ALA A 344 25.03 -18.24 -0.98
C ALA A 344 24.15 -19.07 -1.93
N VAL A 345 23.02 -18.51 -2.39
CA VAL A 345 22.13 -19.15 -3.36
C VAL A 345 22.82 -19.34 -4.72
N ASP A 346 23.64 -18.38 -5.15
CA ASP A 346 24.40 -18.49 -6.41
C ASP A 346 25.53 -19.54 -6.35
N LYS A 347 25.93 -20.00 -5.14
CA LYS A 347 26.92 -21.07 -4.96
C LYS A 347 26.31 -22.47 -4.89
N GLU A 348 25.00 -22.57 -4.67
CA GLU A 348 24.27 -23.85 -4.62
C GLU A 348 23.61 -24.22 -5.97
N LYS A 349 23.71 -23.34 -6.98
CA LYS A 349 23.29 -23.58 -8.37
C LYS A 349 24.47 -23.95 -9.25
#